data_AF-W2FNQ7-F1
#
_entry.id   AF-W2FNQ7-F1
#
_cell.length_a   1.000
_cell.length_b   1.000
_cell.length_c   1.000
_cell.angle_alpha   90.00
_cell.angle_beta   90.00
_cell.angle_gamma   90.00
#
_symmetry.space_group_name_H-M   'P 1'
#
loop_
_entity.id
_entity.type
_entity.pdbx_description
1 polymer ?
#
loop_
_entity_poly.entity_id
_entity_poly.type
_entity_poly.pdbx_seq_one_letter_code
_entity_poly.pdbx_strand_id
1 'polypeptide(L)'
;MSLQGLETEKSSLIPSEDKSTVTSGKPRRKLGHVALIALLSTLAITGLLMLFRWTPGTQTTTGFISNPSVPRIRVSFPASVHSKPITGRLMVCIAQKHAVSDPQGEDQPRFLVGDSKDTQQIFAVDVWDFAPGDMKTEHREVNATHAVGYPMLFMHQVPAGEYWVQAVLHPYVEYNRSDGWNLQLPSFTTFESDGGVLTAPGTLY
;
A
#
# COMPACT_ATOMS: atom_id res chain seq x y z
N MET A 1 -10.51 40.66 75.54
CA MET A 1 -11.62 41.50 76.07
C MET A 1 -12.93 40.78 75.79
N SER A 2 -13.94 40.93 76.66
CA SER A 2 -15.42 40.77 76.49
C SER A 2 -16.00 39.72 75.50
N LEU A 3 -17.07 38.97 75.81
CA LEU A 3 -17.96 38.93 77.00
C LEU A 3 -18.73 37.57 77.05
N GLN A 4 -19.65 37.41 78.01
CA GLN A 4 -20.42 36.18 78.29
C GLN A 4 -21.91 36.27 77.89
N GLY A 5 -22.59 35.11 77.80
CA GLY A 5 -24.06 34.96 77.81
C GLY A 5 -24.73 35.00 76.42
N LEU A 6 -25.95 34.47 76.22
CA LEU A 6 -26.88 33.67 77.06
C LEU A 6 -27.13 32.30 76.35
N GLU A 7 -27.70 31.23 76.93
CA GLU A 7 -29.12 30.98 77.30
C GLU A 7 -30.16 31.47 76.25
N THR A 8 -31.35 30.87 76.06
CA THR A 8 -32.20 30.09 76.99
C THR A 8 -33.22 29.20 76.24
N GLU A 9 -33.65 28.07 76.85
CA GLU A 9 -34.99 27.43 76.71
C GLU A 9 -35.51 26.92 75.33
N LYS A 10 -36.56 26.07 75.20
CA LYS A 10 -37.07 24.92 76.00
C LYS A 10 -38.13 24.15 75.16
N SER A 11 -38.56 22.98 75.66
CA SER A 11 -39.95 22.46 75.54
C SER A 11 -40.50 22.01 74.17
N SER A 12 -41.54 21.16 74.09
CA SER A 12 -42.02 20.11 75.03
C SER A 12 -43.17 19.28 74.41
N LEU A 13 -43.18 17.95 74.63
CA LEU A 13 -44.37 17.06 74.57
C LEU A 13 -45.04 16.93 73.15
N ILE A 14 -45.97 16.03 72.84
CA ILE A 14 -46.79 15.04 73.59
C ILE A 14 -46.76 13.67 72.85
N PRO A 15 -46.81 12.50 73.54
CA PRO A 15 -46.92 11.16 72.94
C PRO A 15 -48.29 10.45 73.10
N SER A 16 -48.57 9.46 72.24
CA SER A 16 -49.50 8.31 72.41
C SER A 16 -49.13 7.25 71.35
N GLU A 17 -48.94 5.95 71.63
CA GLU A 17 -49.91 4.91 72.03
C GLU A 17 -51.08 4.75 71.01
N ASP A 18 -51.52 3.54 70.61
CA ASP A 18 -51.53 2.25 71.35
C ASP A 18 -51.48 0.96 70.46
N LYS A 19 -51.11 -0.17 71.09
CA LYS A 19 -51.40 -1.62 70.86
C LYS A 19 -51.43 -2.32 69.46
N SER A 20 -50.60 -3.39 69.42
CA SER A 20 -50.96 -4.80 69.07
C SER A 20 -51.14 -5.20 67.58
N THR A 21 -50.99 -6.48 67.15
CA THR A 21 -50.83 -7.75 67.89
C THR A 21 -49.83 -8.73 67.23
N VAL A 22 -49.23 -9.58 68.07
CA VAL A 22 -48.43 -10.81 67.81
C VAL A 22 -49.10 -11.71 66.75
N THR A 23 -48.42 -12.37 65.80
CA THR A 23 -47.44 -13.49 65.88
C THR A 23 -46.70 -13.60 64.49
N SER A 24 -45.68 -14.43 64.17
CA SER A 24 -45.00 -15.58 64.79
C SER A 24 -43.60 -15.84 64.17
N GLY A 25 -42.87 -16.84 64.68
CA GLY A 25 -41.88 -17.62 63.91
C GLY A 25 -40.41 -17.16 63.91
N LYS A 26 -39.50 -17.99 64.42
CA LYS A 26 -38.02 -17.80 64.38
C LYS A 26 -37.37 -19.17 64.07
N PRO A 27 -36.17 -19.23 63.45
CA PRO A 27 -34.95 -19.04 64.23
C PRO A 27 -33.80 -18.26 63.55
N ARG A 28 -32.85 -17.85 64.40
CA ARG A 28 -31.62 -17.09 64.09
C ARG A 28 -30.66 -17.79 63.12
N ARG A 29 -29.89 -16.99 62.36
CA ARG A 29 -28.41 -16.96 62.45
C ARG A 29 -27.87 -15.53 62.24
N LYS A 30 -26.60 -15.28 62.60
CA LYS A 30 -25.94 -13.95 62.63
C LYS A 30 -24.88 -13.83 61.50
N LEU A 31 -24.32 -12.61 61.38
CA LEU A 31 -23.24 -12.10 60.50
C LEU A 31 -23.76 -11.46 59.19
N GLY A 32 -23.27 -10.29 58.77
CA GLY A 32 -22.32 -9.37 59.44
C GLY A 32 -22.24 -8.00 58.75
N HIS A 33 -21.95 -6.93 59.50
CA HIS A 33 -21.89 -5.55 58.99
C HIS A 33 -20.59 -5.26 58.20
N VAL A 34 -20.43 -5.88 57.04
CA VAL A 34 -19.32 -5.63 56.10
C VAL A 34 -19.82 -5.27 54.69
N ALA A 35 -21.03 -5.70 54.33
CA ALA A 35 -21.58 -5.63 52.98
C ALA A 35 -22.18 -4.27 52.54
N LEU A 36 -21.70 -3.13 53.07
CA LEU A 36 -22.23 -1.79 52.71
C LEU A 36 -21.18 -0.77 52.23
N ILE A 37 -19.88 -1.09 52.29
CA ILE A 37 -18.80 -0.22 51.78
C ILE A 37 -18.14 -0.81 50.51
N ALA A 38 -18.45 -2.07 50.16
CA ALA A 38 -17.85 -2.80 49.04
C ALA A 38 -18.76 -2.89 47.78
N LEU A 39 -19.61 -1.89 47.52
CA LEU A 39 -20.56 -1.91 46.39
C LEU A 39 -20.36 -0.81 45.32
N LEU A 40 -19.29 0.00 45.43
CA LEU A 40 -18.90 0.98 44.39
C LEU A 40 -17.53 0.69 43.75
N SER A 41 -16.89 -0.44 44.08
CA SER A 41 -15.52 -0.79 43.67
C SER A 41 -15.41 -2.01 42.75
N THR A 42 -16.52 -2.47 42.16
CA THR A 42 -16.60 -3.70 41.35
C THR A 42 -16.83 -3.48 39.85
N LEU A 43 -17.15 -2.25 39.41
CA LEU A 43 -17.29 -1.91 37.99
C LEU A 43 -15.99 -1.38 37.33
N ALA A 44 -14.92 -1.18 38.12
CA ALA A 44 -13.63 -0.67 37.64
C ALA A 44 -12.58 -1.77 37.36
N ILE A 45 -12.81 -3.01 37.83
CA ILE A 45 -11.86 -4.12 37.71
C ILE A 45 -12.32 -5.16 36.67
N THR A 46 -13.64 -5.28 36.46
CA THR A 46 -14.24 -6.12 35.41
C THR A 46 -14.14 -5.52 34.00
N GLY A 47 -13.81 -4.23 33.86
CA GLY A 47 -13.56 -3.58 32.56
C GLY A 47 -12.16 -3.81 31.98
N LEU A 48 -11.16 -4.14 32.81
CA LEU A 48 -9.74 -4.16 32.40
C LEU A 48 -9.26 -5.54 31.89
N LEU A 49 -10.07 -6.59 32.03
CA LEU A 49 -9.70 -7.99 31.74
C LEU A 49 -10.28 -8.54 30.42
N MET A 50 -10.76 -7.66 29.53
CA MET A 50 -11.42 -8.02 28.26
C MET A 50 -10.83 -7.35 26.99
N LEU A 51 -9.68 -6.69 27.09
CA LEU A 51 -9.09 -5.93 25.95
C LEU A 51 -7.69 -6.39 25.49
N PHE A 52 -7.13 -7.48 26.03
CA PHE A 52 -5.82 -7.97 25.58
C PHE A 52 -5.72 -9.50 25.42
N ARG A 53 -6.75 -10.12 24.81
CA ARG A 53 -6.60 -11.46 24.20
C ARG A 53 -6.03 -11.32 22.79
N TRP A 54 -4.82 -10.77 22.67
CA TRP A 54 -4.06 -10.81 21.41
C TRP A 54 -3.56 -12.24 21.18
N THR A 55 -4.44 -13.08 20.64
CA THR A 55 -4.02 -14.32 20.00
C THR A 55 -3.28 -13.94 18.72
N PRO A 56 -1.97 -14.21 18.58
CA PRO A 56 -1.33 -14.09 17.28
C PRO A 56 -1.98 -15.13 16.36
N GLY A 57 -2.83 -14.66 15.46
CA GLY A 57 -3.38 -15.51 14.42
C GLY A 57 -2.22 -16.03 13.59
N THR A 58 -1.91 -17.32 13.72
CA THR A 58 -0.98 -18.01 12.83
C THR A 58 -1.59 -17.93 11.45
N GLN A 59 -1.12 -16.96 10.66
CA GLN A 59 -1.43 -16.89 9.25
C GLN A 59 -0.79 -18.12 8.62
N THR A 60 -1.57 -19.19 8.52
CA THR A 60 -1.25 -20.31 7.65
C THR A 60 -1.13 -19.72 6.26
N THR A 61 0.10 -19.54 5.80
CA THR A 61 0.39 -19.14 4.42
C THR A 61 0.01 -20.32 3.52
N THR A 62 -1.29 -20.46 3.26
CA THR A 62 -1.83 -21.24 2.16
C THR A 62 -1.11 -20.73 0.93
N GLY A 63 -0.13 -21.50 0.46
CA GLY A 63 0.75 -21.06 -0.62
C GLY A 63 -0.09 -20.61 -1.80
N PHE A 64 0.25 -19.46 -2.36
CA PHE A 64 -0.47 -18.92 -3.52
C PHE A 64 -0.36 -19.94 -4.66
N ILE A 65 -1.41 -20.74 -4.86
CA ILE A 65 -1.65 -21.45 -6.11
C ILE A 65 -2.13 -20.40 -7.11
N SER A 66 -1.22 -19.51 -7.48
CA SER A 66 -1.33 -18.76 -8.71
C SER A 66 -1.30 -19.79 -9.83
N ASN A 67 -2.46 -20.04 -10.44
CA ASN A 67 -2.46 -20.38 -11.86
C ASN A 67 -1.55 -19.34 -12.55
N PRO A 68 -0.52 -19.74 -13.30
CA PRO A 68 0.45 -18.80 -13.86
C PRO A 68 -0.22 -17.96 -14.95
N SER A 69 -0.89 -16.88 -14.52
CA SER A 69 -1.40 -15.85 -15.41
C SER A 69 -0.20 -15.23 -16.09
N VAL A 70 -0.13 -15.37 -17.42
CA VAL A 70 0.93 -14.78 -18.24
C VAL A 70 1.11 -13.31 -17.82
N PRO A 71 2.32 -12.91 -17.37
CA PRO A 71 2.53 -11.56 -16.86
C PRO A 71 2.23 -10.54 -17.96
N ARG A 72 1.40 -9.55 -17.61
CA ARG A 72 1.05 -8.43 -18.48
C ARG A 72 1.35 -7.12 -17.75
N ILE A 73 2.03 -6.22 -18.42
CA ILE A 73 2.42 -4.92 -17.90
C ILE A 73 1.67 -3.88 -18.73
N ARG A 74 0.99 -2.94 -18.08
CA ARG A 74 0.26 -1.85 -18.76
C ARG A 74 0.96 -0.54 -18.46
N VAL A 75 1.18 0.25 -19.50
CA VAL A 75 1.90 1.53 -19.44
C VAL A 75 0.99 2.62 -19.97
N SER A 76 1.03 3.79 -19.32
CA SER A 76 0.33 5.03 -19.68
C SER A 76 1.21 6.21 -19.29
N PHE A 77 1.21 7.31 -20.05
CA PHE A 77 1.92 8.54 -19.68
C PHE A 77 0.94 9.74 -19.65
N PRO A 78 1.10 10.69 -18.71
CA PRO A 78 0.22 11.84 -18.61
C PRO A 78 0.61 12.94 -19.60
N ALA A 79 -0.37 13.76 -20.00
CA ALA A 79 -0.16 14.87 -20.95
C ALA A 79 0.80 15.96 -20.43
N SER A 80 1.11 15.97 -19.13
CA SER A 80 2.13 16.82 -18.49
C SER A 80 3.57 16.39 -18.76
N VAL A 81 3.80 15.14 -19.18
CA VAL A 81 5.13 14.63 -19.59
C VAL A 81 5.30 14.81 -21.10
N HIS A 82 4.29 14.44 -21.90
CA HIS A 82 4.26 14.71 -23.33
C HIS A 82 2.82 14.90 -23.82
N SER A 83 2.55 15.99 -24.54
CA SER A 83 1.17 16.45 -24.84
C SER A 83 0.61 15.95 -26.18
N LYS A 84 1.36 15.15 -26.93
CA LYS A 84 0.97 14.56 -28.23
C LYS A 84 1.07 13.03 -28.20
N PRO A 85 0.35 12.32 -29.10
CA PRO A 85 0.60 10.90 -29.32
C PRO A 85 2.07 10.63 -29.70
N ILE A 86 2.57 9.46 -29.31
CA ILE A 86 3.92 8.99 -29.64
C ILE A 86 3.81 7.73 -30.51
N THR A 87 4.54 7.73 -31.61
CA THR A 87 4.83 6.57 -32.46
C THR A 87 6.29 6.21 -32.20
N GLY A 88 6.56 4.96 -31.77
CA GLY A 88 7.87 4.61 -31.21
C GLY A 88 7.97 3.19 -30.68
N ARG A 89 9.02 2.91 -29.89
CA ARG A 89 9.21 1.64 -29.17
C ARG A 89 8.90 1.83 -27.69
N LEU A 90 7.94 1.05 -27.19
CA LEU A 90 7.73 0.89 -25.75
C LEU A 90 8.57 -0.29 -25.27
N MET A 91 9.45 -0.01 -24.33
CA MET A 91 10.32 -0.98 -23.66
C MET A 91 9.94 -1.05 -22.18
N VAL A 92 10.14 -2.22 -21.57
CA VAL A 92 9.95 -2.44 -20.14
C VAL A 92 11.14 -3.22 -19.61
N CYS A 93 11.93 -2.56 -18.77
CA CYS A 93 13.09 -3.11 -18.08
C CYS A 93 12.62 -3.69 -16.74
N ILE A 94 13.00 -4.93 -16.43
CA ILE A 94 12.70 -5.60 -15.16
C ILE A 94 13.99 -6.13 -14.52
N ALA A 95 14.20 -5.77 -13.25
CA ALA A 95 15.44 -6.03 -12.54
C ALA A 95 15.19 -6.57 -11.12
N GLN A 96 16.06 -7.44 -10.62
CA GLN A 96 15.98 -7.95 -9.24
C GLN A 96 16.49 -6.94 -8.19
N LYS A 97 17.22 -5.92 -8.63
CA LYS A 97 17.70 -4.79 -7.83
C LYS A 97 17.10 -3.50 -8.38
N HIS A 98 16.91 -2.49 -7.52
CA HIS A 98 16.83 -1.11 -7.96
C HIS A 98 17.36 -0.14 -6.90
N ALA A 99 17.53 1.14 -7.25
CA ALA A 99 17.53 2.25 -6.30
C ALA A 99 16.79 3.49 -6.85
N VAL A 100 15.59 3.77 -6.32
CA VAL A 100 14.93 5.09 -6.47
C VAL A 100 15.61 6.18 -5.62
N SER A 101 16.40 5.79 -4.61
CA SER A 101 17.06 6.71 -3.67
C SER A 101 18.37 7.32 -4.20
N ASP A 102 18.88 6.89 -5.35
CA ASP A 102 20.08 7.46 -5.97
C ASP A 102 19.67 8.54 -7.01
N PRO A 103 20.09 9.82 -6.83
CA PRO A 103 19.84 10.89 -7.80
C PRO A 103 20.67 10.79 -9.09
N GLN A 104 21.74 10.00 -9.14
CA GLN A 104 22.44 9.67 -10.39
C GLN A 104 21.72 8.52 -11.11
N GLY A 105 21.28 7.53 -10.33
CA GLY A 105 20.30 6.55 -10.76
C GLY A 105 20.88 5.34 -11.46
N GLU A 106 22.18 5.07 -11.31
CA GLU A 106 22.90 3.94 -11.92
C GLU A 106 22.23 2.58 -11.62
N ASP A 107 21.60 2.47 -10.45
CA ASP A 107 20.85 1.30 -10.01
C ASP A 107 19.38 1.27 -10.49
N GLN A 108 18.95 2.11 -11.44
CA GLN A 108 17.58 2.08 -11.98
C GLN A 108 17.45 1.02 -13.09
N PRO A 109 16.31 0.31 -13.24
CA PRO A 109 16.23 -0.91 -14.04
C PRO A 109 16.69 -0.80 -15.51
N ARG A 110 16.58 0.39 -16.13
CA ARG A 110 17.06 0.61 -17.52
C ARG A 110 18.59 0.66 -17.67
N PHE A 111 19.34 0.98 -16.62
CA PHE A 111 20.81 0.98 -16.65
C PHE A 111 21.41 -0.38 -16.32
N LEU A 112 20.61 -1.29 -15.73
CA LEU A 112 21.02 -2.65 -15.40
C LEU A 112 20.89 -3.63 -16.58
N VAL A 113 20.53 -3.14 -17.78
CA VAL A 113 20.41 -3.91 -19.03
C VAL A 113 21.58 -3.56 -19.96
N GLY A 114 22.41 -4.55 -20.28
CA GLY A 114 23.54 -4.45 -21.22
C GLY A 114 24.10 -5.82 -21.63
N ASP A 115 25.32 -5.87 -22.16
CA ASP A 115 25.93 -7.10 -22.68
C ASP A 115 26.63 -7.99 -21.63
N SER A 116 26.49 -7.68 -20.34
CA SER A 116 27.13 -8.45 -19.26
C SER A 116 26.38 -9.77 -18.98
N LYS A 117 27.06 -10.74 -18.37
CA LYS A 117 26.43 -12.01 -17.96
C LYS A 117 25.29 -11.78 -16.94
N ASP A 118 25.44 -10.77 -16.09
CA ASP A 118 24.52 -10.47 -14.99
C ASP A 118 23.48 -9.40 -15.38
N THR A 119 23.33 -9.16 -16.69
CA THR A 119 22.36 -8.27 -17.31
C THR A 119 20.92 -8.59 -16.88
N GLN A 120 20.14 -7.54 -16.68
CA GLN A 120 18.73 -7.63 -16.32
C GLN A 120 17.87 -7.79 -17.58
N GLN A 121 16.58 -8.06 -17.39
CA GLN A 121 15.68 -8.44 -18.48
C GLN A 121 14.96 -7.20 -19.05
N ILE A 122 14.81 -7.15 -20.37
CA ILE A 122 14.01 -6.16 -21.07
C ILE A 122 13.00 -6.84 -22.00
N PHE A 123 11.85 -6.19 -22.20
CA PHE A 123 10.86 -6.55 -23.21
C PHE A 123 10.47 -5.32 -24.02
N ALA A 124 10.28 -5.48 -25.33
CA ALA A 124 9.93 -4.37 -26.23
C ALA A 124 8.74 -4.72 -27.13
N VAL A 125 7.93 -3.69 -27.42
CA VAL A 125 6.85 -3.68 -28.39
C VAL A 125 6.89 -2.35 -29.16
N ASP A 126 6.53 -2.37 -30.44
CA ASP A 126 6.31 -1.13 -31.20
C ASP A 126 4.90 -0.59 -30.89
N VAL A 127 4.79 0.73 -30.70
CA VAL A 127 3.54 1.41 -30.32
C VAL A 127 3.25 2.56 -31.27
N TRP A 128 2.08 2.49 -31.91
CA TRP A 128 1.60 3.51 -32.85
C TRP A 128 0.55 4.40 -32.20
N ASP A 129 0.64 5.71 -32.50
CA ASP A 129 -0.25 6.78 -32.05
C ASP A 129 -0.66 6.64 -30.56
N PHE A 130 0.32 6.38 -29.70
CA PHE A 130 0.10 6.20 -28.28
C PHE A 130 -0.16 7.56 -27.62
N ALA A 131 -1.43 7.87 -27.42
CA ALA A 131 -1.89 9.11 -26.80
C ALA A 131 -1.59 9.16 -25.29
N PRO A 132 -1.32 10.35 -24.72
CA PRO A 132 -1.28 10.54 -23.28
C PRO A 132 -2.66 10.42 -22.63
N GLY A 133 -2.74 9.86 -21.42
CA GLY A 133 -4.00 9.76 -20.67
C GLY A 133 -3.93 8.96 -19.37
N ASP A 134 -5.08 8.61 -18.82
CA ASP A 134 -5.22 7.78 -17.62
C ASP A 134 -5.09 6.28 -17.96
N MET A 135 -4.42 5.51 -17.10
CA MET A 135 -4.18 4.06 -17.22
C MET A 135 -5.44 3.20 -17.46
N LYS A 136 -6.64 3.71 -17.17
CA LYS A 136 -7.92 3.02 -17.45
C LYS A 136 -8.39 3.23 -18.88
N THR A 137 -8.07 4.36 -19.52
CA THR A 137 -8.51 4.71 -20.88
C THR A 137 -7.39 4.56 -21.89
N GLU A 138 -6.26 5.23 -21.66
CA GLU A 138 -5.13 5.26 -22.59
C GLU A 138 -3.95 4.50 -22.00
N HIS A 139 -3.75 3.29 -22.51
CA HIS A 139 -2.58 2.48 -22.20
C HIS A 139 -2.11 1.68 -23.41
N ARG A 140 -0.91 1.12 -23.29
CA ARG A 140 -0.42 0.02 -24.12
C ARG A 140 -0.05 -1.13 -23.19
N GLU A 141 -0.27 -2.36 -23.64
CA GLU A 141 0.10 -3.56 -22.90
C GLU A 141 1.40 -4.13 -23.45
N VAL A 142 2.19 -4.76 -22.57
CA VAL A 142 3.38 -5.55 -22.89
C VAL A 142 3.13 -6.92 -22.28
N ASN A 143 2.91 -7.93 -23.13
CA ASN A 143 2.61 -9.30 -22.73
C ASN A 143 3.23 -10.32 -23.70
N ALA A 144 3.24 -11.60 -23.33
CA ALA A 144 3.94 -12.65 -24.07
C ALA A 144 3.41 -12.98 -25.48
N THR A 145 2.35 -12.36 -25.99
CA THR A 145 1.86 -12.62 -27.36
C THR A 145 2.57 -11.79 -28.43
N HIS A 146 3.20 -10.67 -28.04
CA HIS A 146 3.77 -9.69 -28.97
C HIS A 146 5.01 -8.96 -28.44
N ALA A 147 5.30 -9.04 -27.13
CA ALA A 147 6.53 -8.52 -26.56
C ALA A 147 7.71 -9.47 -26.83
N VAL A 148 8.79 -8.92 -27.40
CA VAL A 148 10.04 -9.62 -27.67
C VAL A 148 11.08 -9.17 -26.63
N GLY A 149 11.80 -10.12 -26.02
CA GLY A 149 12.70 -9.84 -24.90
C GLY A 149 14.18 -10.17 -25.12
N TYR A 150 14.98 -9.69 -24.17
CA TYR A 150 16.40 -10.01 -24.00
C TYR A 150 16.76 -9.98 -22.50
N PRO A 151 17.59 -10.91 -21.97
CA PRO A 151 18.15 -12.07 -22.65
C PRO A 151 17.13 -13.20 -22.88
N MET A 152 16.05 -13.29 -22.08
CA MET A 152 14.95 -14.23 -22.34
C MET A 152 14.04 -13.69 -23.43
N LEU A 153 13.76 -14.49 -24.47
CA LEU A 153 13.00 -14.05 -25.63
C LEU A 153 11.50 -13.85 -25.32
N PHE A 154 10.94 -14.69 -24.43
CA PHE A 154 9.53 -14.69 -24.08
C PHE A 154 9.30 -14.48 -22.58
N MET A 155 8.28 -13.71 -22.21
CA MET A 155 8.02 -13.35 -20.79
C MET A 155 7.76 -14.55 -19.87
N HIS A 156 7.31 -15.68 -20.40
CA HIS A 156 7.10 -16.92 -19.62
C HIS A 156 8.39 -17.72 -19.36
N GLN A 157 9.55 -17.26 -19.86
CA GLN A 157 10.87 -17.84 -19.57
C GLN A 157 11.56 -17.12 -18.40
N VAL A 158 11.06 -15.95 -18.00
CA VAL A 158 11.54 -15.24 -16.81
C VAL A 158 11.17 -16.05 -15.57
N PRO A 159 12.11 -16.33 -14.64
CA PRO A 159 11.80 -16.98 -13.37
C PRO A 159 10.73 -16.24 -12.57
N ALA A 160 9.92 -16.97 -11.82
CA ALA A 160 9.00 -16.35 -10.86
C ALA A 160 9.81 -15.74 -9.71
N GLY A 161 9.54 -14.48 -9.39
CA GLY A 161 10.26 -13.72 -8.36
C GLY A 161 9.71 -12.31 -8.20
N GLU A 162 10.34 -11.53 -7.31
CA GLU A 162 10.08 -10.10 -7.14
C GLU A 162 10.99 -9.29 -8.07
N TYR A 163 10.43 -8.30 -8.77
CA TYR A 163 11.12 -7.52 -9.78
C TYR A 163 10.70 -6.05 -9.71
N TRP A 164 11.68 -5.16 -9.85
CA TRP A 164 11.51 -3.74 -10.07
C TRP A 164 11.31 -3.47 -11.55
N VAL A 165 10.30 -2.68 -11.90
CA VAL A 165 9.84 -2.49 -13.28
C VAL A 165 9.95 -1.02 -13.65
N GLN A 166 10.64 -0.72 -14.76
CA GLN A 166 10.65 0.60 -15.39
C GLN A 166 10.18 0.50 -16.84
N ALA A 167 9.18 1.30 -17.21
CA ALA A 167 8.81 1.50 -18.60
C ALA A 167 9.68 2.60 -19.22
N VAL A 168 10.06 2.44 -20.48
CA VAL A 168 10.88 3.37 -21.26
C VAL A 168 10.25 3.49 -22.64
N LEU A 169 9.79 4.67 -23.04
CA LEU A 169 9.13 4.92 -24.34
C LEU A 169 10.03 5.79 -25.20
N HIS A 170 10.62 5.19 -26.24
CA HIS A 170 11.57 5.80 -27.17
C HIS A 170 10.88 6.18 -28.49
N PRO A 171 10.69 7.47 -28.81
CA PRO A 171 10.02 7.90 -30.04
C PRO A 171 10.78 7.53 -31.32
N TYR A 172 10.04 7.34 -32.40
CA TYR A 172 10.61 7.17 -33.75
C TYR A 172 10.65 8.50 -34.52
N VAL A 173 11.63 8.59 -35.41
CA VAL A 173 11.82 9.69 -36.36
C VAL A 173 11.54 9.15 -37.77
N GLU A 174 10.86 9.95 -38.58
CA GLU A 174 10.54 9.63 -39.98
C GLU A 174 11.64 10.12 -40.92
N TYR A 175 12.12 9.21 -41.77
CA TYR A 175 13.15 9.45 -42.77
C TYR A 175 12.57 9.25 -44.17
N ASN A 176 12.35 10.35 -44.87
CA ASN A 176 11.98 10.35 -46.29
C ASN A 176 13.18 9.94 -47.14
N ARG A 177 13.18 8.72 -47.66
CA ARG A 177 14.27 8.17 -48.47
C ARG A 177 14.17 8.65 -49.92
N SER A 178 15.31 8.71 -50.61
CA SER A 178 15.39 9.10 -52.03
C SER A 178 14.74 8.10 -53.00
N ASP A 179 14.41 6.89 -52.54
CA ASP A 179 13.64 5.89 -53.28
C ASP A 179 12.12 6.00 -53.07
N GLY A 180 11.66 7.06 -52.39
CA GLY A 180 10.24 7.38 -52.21
C GLY A 180 9.58 6.70 -51.00
N TRP A 181 10.31 5.88 -50.25
CA TRP A 181 9.79 5.23 -49.05
C TRP A 181 10.00 6.09 -47.80
N ASN A 182 9.00 6.16 -46.94
CA ASN A 182 9.16 6.67 -45.58
C ASN A 182 9.66 5.51 -44.68
N LEU A 183 10.63 5.79 -43.81
CA LEU A 183 11.22 4.84 -42.89
C LEU A 183 11.20 5.42 -41.47
N GLN A 184 10.55 4.73 -40.54
CA GLN A 184 10.61 5.05 -39.11
C GLN A 184 11.78 4.32 -38.45
N LEU A 185 12.63 5.05 -37.74
CA LEU A 185 13.72 4.51 -36.91
C LEU A 185 13.71 5.13 -35.52
N PRO A 186 14.23 4.45 -34.47
CA PRO A 186 14.45 5.09 -33.17
C PRO A 186 15.44 6.26 -33.27
N SER A 187 15.23 7.31 -32.47
CA SER A 187 16.14 8.46 -32.44
C SER A 187 17.49 8.08 -31.79
N PHE A 188 18.60 8.45 -32.43
CA PHE A 188 19.94 8.32 -31.85
C PHE A 188 20.74 9.59 -32.12
N THR A 189 21.38 10.16 -31.09
CA THR A 189 22.25 11.33 -31.23
C THR A 189 23.72 10.96 -31.47
N THR A 190 24.14 9.80 -31.00
CA THR A 190 25.49 9.22 -31.21
C THR A 190 25.39 7.70 -31.27
N PHE A 191 26.32 7.07 -32.01
CA PHE A 191 26.49 5.61 -32.01
C PHE A 191 27.02 5.13 -30.65
N GLU A 192 27.92 5.92 -30.05
CA GLU A 192 28.39 5.82 -28.67
C GLU A 192 27.64 6.88 -27.84
N SER A 193 26.56 6.47 -27.18
CA SER A 193 25.91 7.27 -26.14
C SER A 193 26.10 6.55 -24.81
N ASP A 194 26.57 7.26 -23.78
CA ASP A 194 27.03 6.62 -22.52
C ASP A 194 25.91 5.86 -21.77
N GLY A 195 24.63 6.19 -22.02
CA GLY A 195 23.45 5.42 -21.56
C GLY A 195 22.66 4.70 -22.67
N GLY A 196 23.18 4.69 -23.91
CA GLY A 196 22.64 3.96 -25.05
C GLY A 196 21.20 4.32 -25.45
N VAL A 197 20.52 3.34 -26.06
CA VAL A 197 19.12 3.42 -26.55
C VAL A 197 18.17 3.94 -25.47
N LEU A 198 18.37 3.51 -24.23
CA LEU A 198 17.46 3.74 -23.10
C LEU A 198 17.56 5.15 -22.50
N THR A 199 18.53 5.96 -22.94
CA THR A 199 18.66 7.39 -22.59
C THR A 199 18.63 8.32 -23.80
N ALA A 200 18.24 7.84 -24.98
CA ALA A 200 18.20 8.64 -26.20
C ALA A 200 17.32 9.91 -26.02
N PRO A 201 17.73 11.09 -26.54
CA PRO A 201 16.95 12.31 -26.37
C PRO A 201 15.52 12.21 -26.94
N GLY A 202 14.56 12.62 -26.11
CA GLY A 202 13.12 12.49 -26.38
C GLY A 202 12.46 11.24 -25.77
N THR A 203 13.24 10.32 -25.19
CA THR A 203 12.72 9.15 -24.48
C THR A 203 12.07 9.52 -23.14
N LEU A 204 10.91 8.93 -22.85
CA LEU A 204 10.19 9.03 -21.57
C LEU A 204 10.52 7.81 -20.71
N TYR A 205 10.72 7.97 -19.40
CA TYR A 205 11.06 6.89 -18.45
C TYR A 205 10.68 7.22 -17.00
#